data_AF-A0A7Y6BU84-F1
#
_entry.id   AF-A0A7Y6BU84-F1
#
_cell.length_a   1.000
_cell.length_b   1.000
_cell.length_c   1.000
_cell.angle_alpha   90.00
_cell.angle_beta   90.00
_cell.angle_gamma   90.00
#
_symmetry.space_group_name_H-M   'P 1'
#
loop_
_entity.id
_entity.type
_entity.pdbx_description
1 polymer ?
#
loop_
_entity_poly.entity_id
_entity_poly.type
_entity_poly.pdbx_seq_one_letter_code
_entity_poly.pdbx_strand_id
1 'polypeptide(L)'
;MGKNFSEQNLETLLSSWDSDYKLKTHDGEIRSIEMTKRYDVSALEKADQFIINISRMYNYLTIGKEGGEITLTINVKPETSDSFLKFCRDLKVEEKSKTRDLVAE
;
A
#
# COMPACT_ATOMS: atom_id res chain seq x y z
N MET A 1 -1.53 -2.83 -25.77
CA MET A 1 -1.50 -2.32 -24.37
C MET A 1 -1.54 -3.54 -23.45
N GLY A 2 -0.48 -3.75 -22.69
CA GLY A 2 -0.27 -4.98 -21.91
C GLY A 2 -1.35 -5.16 -20.85
N LYS A 3 -2.05 -6.30 -20.89
CA LYS A 3 -3.07 -6.69 -19.90
C LYS A 3 -2.49 -7.34 -18.65
N ASN A 4 -1.16 -7.36 -18.53
CA ASN A 4 -0.38 -8.16 -17.59
C ASN A 4 0.82 -7.37 -17.04
N PHE A 5 1.34 -7.78 -15.89
CA PHE A 5 2.62 -7.29 -15.38
C PHE A 5 3.78 -7.88 -16.17
N SER A 6 4.77 -7.06 -16.54
CA SER A 6 6.08 -7.59 -16.91
C SER A 6 6.81 -8.08 -15.66
N GLU A 7 7.75 -9.02 -15.84
CA GLU A 7 8.58 -9.57 -14.76
C GLU A 7 9.31 -8.45 -14.01
N GLN A 8 10.00 -7.57 -14.74
CA GLN A 8 10.71 -6.43 -14.16
C GLN A 8 9.79 -5.46 -13.39
N ASN A 9 8.57 -5.20 -13.90
CA ASN A 9 7.62 -4.34 -13.19
C ASN A 9 7.17 -5.02 -11.90
N LEU A 10 6.86 -6.32 -11.95
CA LEU A 10 6.44 -7.10 -10.79
C LEU A 10 7.53 -7.09 -9.71
N GLU A 11 8.78 -7.38 -10.06
CA GLU A 11 9.91 -7.35 -9.14
C GLU A 11 10.09 -5.96 -8.50
N THR A 12 9.95 -4.90 -9.28
CA THR A 12 10.06 -3.52 -8.79
C THR A 12 8.93 -3.18 -7.81
N LEU A 13 7.69 -3.59 -8.12
CA LEU A 13 6.52 -3.38 -7.26
C LEU A 13 6.67 -4.11 -5.93
N LEU A 14 7.03 -5.39 -5.97
CA LEU A 14 7.20 -6.23 -4.79
C LEU A 14 8.39 -5.74 -3.93
N SER A 15 9.51 -5.34 -4.55
CA SER A 15 10.65 -4.79 -3.81
C SER A 15 10.38 -3.42 -3.20
N SER A 16 9.41 -2.66 -3.75
CA SER A 16 9.02 -1.37 -3.19
C SER A 16 8.08 -1.50 -2.00
N TRP A 17 7.31 -2.59 -1.95
CA TRP A 17 6.35 -2.93 -0.90
C TRP A 17 6.96 -3.89 0.11
N ASP A 18 7.39 -3.35 1.23
CA ASP A 18 8.04 -4.12 2.29
C ASP A 18 6.99 -4.65 3.30
N SER A 19 6.00 -5.39 2.81
CA SER A 19 4.95 -5.99 3.65
C SER A 19 4.18 -7.11 2.91
N ASP A 20 3.08 -7.57 3.50
CA ASP A 20 2.28 -8.67 2.98
C ASP A 20 1.71 -8.38 1.58
N TYR A 21 1.66 -9.40 0.73
CA TYR A 21 1.00 -9.33 -0.58
C TYR A 21 0.37 -10.67 -1.01
N LYS A 22 -0.61 -10.58 -1.91
CA LYS A 22 -1.28 -11.71 -2.57
C LYS A 22 -1.42 -11.43 -4.06
N LEU A 23 -1.03 -12.40 -4.89
CA LEU A 23 -1.21 -12.33 -6.34
C LEU A 23 -2.60 -12.84 -6.72
N LYS A 24 -3.34 -12.07 -7.52
CA LYS A 24 -4.63 -12.49 -8.09
C LYS A 24 -4.41 -12.87 -9.56
N THR A 25 -4.55 -14.15 -9.85
CA THR A 25 -4.32 -14.72 -11.19
C THR A 25 -5.63 -15.08 -11.88
N HIS A 26 -5.67 -14.97 -13.20
CA HIS A 26 -6.75 -15.47 -14.06
C HIS A 26 -6.12 -16.12 -15.30
N ASP A 27 -6.49 -17.36 -15.61
CA ASP A 27 -5.91 -18.16 -16.70
C ASP A 27 -4.37 -18.30 -16.62
N GLY A 28 -3.81 -18.37 -15.41
CA GLY A 28 -2.36 -18.45 -15.19
C GLY A 28 -1.61 -17.12 -15.32
N GLU A 29 -2.29 -16.02 -15.67
CA GLU A 29 -1.71 -14.68 -15.74
C GLU A 29 -2.02 -13.85 -14.49
N ILE A 30 -1.05 -13.09 -13.98
CA ILE A 30 -1.27 -12.15 -12.86
C ILE A 30 -2.07 -10.94 -13.36
N ARG A 31 -3.28 -10.76 -12.82
CA ARG A 31 -4.20 -9.66 -13.16
C ARG A 31 -4.12 -8.49 -12.19
N SER A 32 -3.89 -8.78 -10.91
CA SER A 32 -3.69 -7.75 -9.89
C SER A 32 -2.88 -8.29 -8.72
N ILE A 33 -2.36 -7.37 -7.93
CA ILE A 33 -1.66 -7.64 -6.68
C ILE A 33 -2.45 -6.94 -5.59
N GLU A 34 -2.81 -7.67 -4.55
CA GLU A 34 -3.35 -7.11 -3.32
C GLU A 34 -2.21 -7.02 -2.31
N MET A 35 -1.95 -5.82 -1.82
CA MET A 35 -0.86 -5.53 -0.91
C MET A 35 -1.43 -5.00 0.40
N THR A 36 -0.94 -5.51 1.52
CA THR A 36 -1.47 -5.18 2.84
C THR A 36 -0.34 -4.74 3.76
N LYS A 37 -0.58 -3.70 4.57
CA LYS A 37 0.35 -3.24 5.61
C LYS A 37 -0.43 -2.80 6.84
N ARG A 38 0.03 -3.22 8.02
CA ARG A 38 -0.59 -2.90 9.31
C ARG A 38 0.25 -1.87 10.07
N TYR A 39 -0.42 -1.08 10.90
CA TYR A 39 0.20 -0.09 11.77
C TYR A 39 -0.47 -0.14 13.14
N ASP A 40 0.34 -0.20 14.19
CA ASP A 40 -0.11 0.04 15.55
C ASP A 40 -0.08 1.54 15.85
N VAL A 41 -1.22 2.06 16.29
CA VAL A 41 -1.41 3.47 16.61
C VAL A 41 -1.76 3.64 18.07
N SER A 42 -0.81 4.20 18.82
CA SER A 42 -0.97 4.51 20.24
C SER A 42 -1.85 5.75 20.50
N ALA A 43 -2.00 6.65 19.52
CA ALA A 43 -2.77 7.89 19.63
C ALA A 43 -3.79 8.05 18.48
N LEU A 44 -5.08 7.86 18.80
CA LEU A 44 -6.18 7.81 17.82
C LEU A 44 -6.34 9.07 16.97
N GLU A 45 -6.07 10.26 17.51
CA GLU A 45 -6.20 11.53 16.78
C GLU A 45 -5.14 11.69 15.68
N LYS A 46 -3.93 11.15 15.89
CA LYS A 46 -2.86 11.15 14.88
C LYS A 46 -3.12 10.12 13.78
N ALA A 47 -3.83 9.03 14.13
CA ALA A 47 -4.31 8.01 13.20
C ALA A 47 -5.20 8.65 12.11
N ASP A 48 -6.15 9.49 12.49
CA ASP A 48 -7.10 10.08 11.53
C ASP A 48 -6.42 11.02 10.54
N GLN A 49 -5.45 11.82 10.99
CA GLN A 49 -4.68 12.68 10.08
C GLN A 49 -3.80 11.88 9.12
N PHE A 50 -3.19 10.79 9.60
CA PHE A 50 -2.41 9.88 8.75
C PHE A 50 -3.31 9.26 7.68
N ILE A 51 -4.47 8.71 8.08
CA ILE A 51 -5.49 8.16 7.18
C ILE A 51 -5.88 9.19 6.12
N ILE A 52 -6.25 10.41 6.52
CA ILE A 52 -6.65 11.48 5.58
C ILE A 52 -5.56 11.76 4.54
N ASN A 53 -4.29 11.80 4.96
CA ASN A 53 -3.18 12.07 4.05
C ASN A 53 -2.99 10.94 3.04
N ILE A 54 -2.92 9.70 3.48
CA ILE A 54 -2.66 8.55 2.60
C ILE A 54 -3.84 8.23 1.68
N SER A 55 -5.10 8.46 2.12
CA SER A 55 -6.30 8.30 1.28
C SER A 55 -6.27 9.18 0.04
N ARG A 56 -5.57 10.32 0.11
CA ARG A 56 -5.45 11.28 -1.01
C ARG A 56 -4.31 10.91 -1.97
N MET A 57 -3.40 10.01 -1.55
CA MET A 57 -2.22 9.66 -2.33
C MET A 57 -2.49 8.55 -3.34
N TYR A 58 -3.48 7.67 -3.09
CA TYR A 58 -3.76 6.54 -3.96
C TYR A 58 -5.24 6.12 -3.97
N ASN A 59 -5.84 6.10 -5.17
CA ASN A 59 -7.27 5.88 -5.35
C ASN A 59 -7.71 4.42 -5.15
N TYR A 60 -6.79 3.46 -5.22
CA TYR A 60 -7.09 2.02 -5.08
C TYR A 60 -6.65 1.49 -3.71
N LEU A 61 -6.70 2.37 -2.70
CA LEU A 61 -6.43 2.07 -1.29
C LEU A 61 -7.77 1.91 -0.54
N THR A 62 -7.84 0.87 0.28
CA THR A 62 -8.87 0.66 1.30
C THR A 62 -8.19 0.71 2.67
N ILE A 63 -8.84 1.34 3.64
CA ILE A 63 -8.29 1.53 4.99
C ILE A 63 -9.28 0.94 5.98
N GLY A 64 -8.83 -0.03 6.75
CA GLY A 64 -9.50 -0.51 7.96
C GLY A 64 -8.90 0.15 9.19
N LYS A 65 -9.74 0.48 10.17
CA LYS A 65 -9.31 0.94 11.50
C LYS A 65 -10.10 0.15 12.54
N GLU A 66 -9.43 -0.65 13.34
CA GLU A 66 -10.04 -1.44 14.42
C GLU A 66 -9.25 -1.24 15.71
N GLY A 67 -9.87 -0.58 16.70
CA GLY A 67 -9.19 -0.24 17.95
C GLY A 67 -7.94 0.63 17.70
N GLY A 68 -6.78 0.11 18.09
CA GLY A 68 -5.47 0.74 17.89
C GLY A 68 -4.76 0.35 16.58
N GLU A 69 -5.35 -0.49 15.74
CA GLU A 69 -4.73 -0.97 14.51
C GLU A 69 -5.29 -0.24 13.28
N ILE A 70 -4.41 0.15 12.36
CA ILE A 70 -4.77 0.55 10.99
C ILE A 70 -4.27 -0.51 10.01
N THR A 71 -5.16 -1.02 9.17
CA THR A 71 -4.81 -1.90 8.05
C THR A 71 -5.01 -1.15 6.73
N LEU A 72 -3.95 -1.06 5.94
CA LEU A 72 -3.98 -0.56 4.56
C LEU A 72 -4.06 -1.74 3.61
N THR A 73 -5.02 -1.72 2.69
CA THR A 73 -5.17 -2.72 1.62
C THR A 73 -5.16 -2.01 0.28
N ILE A 74 -4.20 -2.34 -0.57
CA ILE A 74 -3.94 -1.69 -1.84
C ILE A 74 -4.16 -2.70 -2.95
N ASN A 75 -4.93 -2.32 -3.96
CA ASN A 75 -5.01 -3.10 -5.19
C ASN A 75 -4.16 -2.45 -6.28
N VAL A 76 -3.24 -3.23 -6.85
CA VAL A 76 -2.36 -2.80 -7.94
C VAL A 76 -2.74 -3.60 -9.18
N LYS A 77 -3.03 -2.91 -10.27
CA LYS A 77 -3.22 -3.48 -11.60
C LYS A 77 -2.09 -3.01 -12.51
N PRO A 78 -1.84 -3.67 -13.67
CA PRO A 78 -0.78 -3.27 -14.58
C PRO A 78 -0.80 -1.77 -14.91
N GLU A 79 -1.98 -1.21 -15.16
CA GLU A 79 -2.20 0.19 -15.49
C GLU A 79 -2.00 1.17 -14.32
N THR A 80 -1.96 0.69 -13.08
CA THR A 80 -1.79 1.53 -11.87
C THR A 80 -0.40 1.40 -11.25
N SER A 81 0.50 0.61 -11.86
CA SER A 81 1.84 0.30 -11.34
C SER A 81 2.66 1.55 -11.03
N ASP A 82 2.72 2.51 -11.96
CA ASP A 82 3.50 3.75 -11.77
C ASP A 82 2.95 4.61 -10.63
N SER A 83 1.63 4.73 -10.55
CA SER A 83 0.92 5.44 -9.48
C SER A 83 1.19 4.79 -8.13
N PHE A 84 1.24 3.46 -8.09
CA PHE A 84 1.57 2.71 -6.87
C PHE A 84 3.03 2.91 -6.45
N LEU A 85 4.00 2.90 -7.38
CA LEU A 85 5.39 3.18 -7.05
C LEU A 85 5.57 4.59 -6.49
N LYS A 86 4.85 5.57 -7.05
CA LYS A 86 4.80 6.92 -6.48
C LYS A 86 4.22 6.90 -5.06
N PHE A 87 3.09 6.24 -4.87
CA PHE A 87 2.47 6.07 -3.56
C PHE A 87 3.45 5.46 -2.53
N CYS A 88 4.21 4.43 -2.89
CA CYS A 88 5.19 3.83 -1.97
C CYS A 88 6.26 4.83 -1.52
N ARG A 89 6.71 5.72 -2.41
CA ARG A 89 7.67 6.78 -2.05
C ARG A 89 7.04 7.80 -1.10
N ASP A 90 5.83 8.26 -1.41
CA ASP A 90 5.11 9.26 -0.62
C ASP A 90 4.72 8.70 0.76
N LEU A 91 4.31 7.42 0.82
CA LEU A 91 4.03 6.70 2.05
C LEU A 91 5.25 6.63 2.96
N LYS A 92 6.43 6.27 2.43
CA LYS A 92 7.69 6.24 3.19
C LYS A 92 8.04 7.61 3.79
N VAL A 93 7.68 8.71 3.13
CA VAL A 93 7.87 10.06 3.65
C VAL A 93 6.90 10.34 4.80
N GLU A 94 5.64 9.97 4.66
CA GLU A 94 4.65 10.15 5.73
C GLU A 94 4.95 9.29 6.96
N GLU A 95 5.33 8.03 6.75
CA GLU A 95 5.78 7.15 7.82
C GLU A 95 6.95 7.78 8.58
N LYS A 96 7.97 8.29 7.88
CA LYS A 96 9.11 8.97 8.51
C LYS A 96 8.74 10.28 9.22
N SER A 97 7.77 11.03 8.71
CA SER A 97 7.30 12.25 9.38
C SER A 97 6.60 11.93 10.71
N LYS A 98 6.08 10.71 10.86
CA LYS A 98 5.31 10.24 12.01
C LYS A 98 5.99 9.13 12.84
N THR A 99 7.18 8.65 12.45
CA THR A 99 7.91 7.52 13.07
C THR A 99 8.24 7.64 14.56
N ARG A 100 8.01 8.79 15.21
CA ARG A 100 8.11 8.87 16.68
C ARG A 100 6.89 8.26 17.40
N ASP A 101 5.79 8.00 16.69
CA ASP A 101 4.50 7.58 17.28
C ASP A 101 3.80 6.41 16.53
N LEU A 102 4.38 5.90 15.43
CA LEU A 102 3.86 4.75 14.66
C LEU A 102 4.94 3.66 14.61
N VAL A 103 4.60 2.45 15.05
CA VAL A 103 5.45 1.27 14.91
C VAL A 103 4.86 0.44 13.77
N ALA A 104 5.62 0.30 12.68
CA ALA A 104 5.32 -0.68 11.65
C ALA A 104 5.87 -2.03 12.13
N GLU A 105 5.02 -3.06 12.16
CA GLU A 105 5.47 -4.45 12.28
C GLU A 105 6.13 -4.95 10.99
#